data_AF-A0A0C3PMF7-F1
#
_entry.id   AF-A0A0C3PMF7-F1
#
_cell.length_a   1.000
_cell.length_b   1.000
_cell.length_c   1.000
_cell.angle_alpha   90.00
_cell.angle_beta   90.00
_cell.angle_gamma   90.00
#
_symmetry.space_group_name_H-M   'P 1'
#
loop_
_entity.id
_entity.type
_entity.pdbx_description
1 polymer ?
#
loop_
_entity_poly.entity_id
_entity_poly.type
_entity_poly.pdbx_seq_one_letter_code
_entity_poly.pdbx_strand_id
1 'polypeptide(L)'
;MSHGKRPNTPLRLHLSRTNGPGTDTPRSLATLPTDVLFEVSRYIDLKADVLNFALAGKSLFFGLLPAVYDDVRLDTLEQCKATLAMLNRDPSIARHIQKLTVRFPSSASHSGGFPISVLLRTLAPKLDALHTFIWDAGEIPQCDDMWFALRISCPRLHTIGTSYGAKLPDSHSTLFQFKNLRGFRLALKPAFYDNHSDGLQELPSESRLWDMLIRRCPNLEELHISGAPFLPVSVVHPLCYARWPKLRSLSLGDIVLDWQPRGGGVKPPFIAFLEAHPHLQMLRTSRAALNPGFLSSLDKGALPNLTRFAGSLEQLQGLSQIYSQITSVAIDEPLVIRDMAPLLAAGVLQGLHCLTELRVALVFQAAYEGGRLVRSIVNACPRLTKLELICARRPSFTLDTLAKIIGALPRLRQLRVTMVRARCEQSLKECAALIARSNPQLRTFSITFISPTLPPPIPLSADINVNGGKPAHPYLESGNYVLQTDEYGLPSSVVGTERRALRSLSLPPIGITMPLPTLPLNTYTTKKYKYRFDLHPKSRKGLGAIFEKSVAGEEMRVLVLMLSLGGAALWVFFS
;
A
#
# COMPACT_ATOMS: atom_id res chain seq x y z
N MET A 1 -4.54 -34.58 36.51
CA MET A 1 -5.69 -34.69 35.58
C MET A 1 -5.16 -34.83 34.16
N SER A 2 -5.65 -35.85 33.45
CA SER A 2 -5.08 -36.50 32.27
C SER A 2 -4.84 -35.58 31.05
N HIS A 3 -3.59 -35.48 30.61
CA HIS A 3 -3.18 -34.91 29.32
C HIS A 3 -3.37 -35.92 28.19
N GLY A 4 -4.40 -35.74 27.36
CA GLY A 4 -4.60 -36.47 26.12
C GLY A 4 -3.68 -35.95 25.01
N LYS A 5 -2.58 -36.65 24.74
CA LYS A 5 -1.76 -36.48 23.53
C LYS A 5 -2.53 -37.02 22.32
N ARG A 6 -2.87 -36.17 21.35
CA ARG A 6 -3.29 -36.58 20.01
C ARG A 6 -2.05 -36.78 19.12
N PRO A 7 -1.94 -37.88 18.36
CA PRO A 7 -0.87 -38.05 17.39
C PRO A 7 -1.19 -37.29 16.10
N ASN A 8 -0.23 -36.48 15.63
CA ASN A 8 -0.22 -35.92 14.27
C ASN A 8 0.21 -37.02 13.29
N THR A 9 -0.76 -37.63 12.59
CA THR A 9 -0.50 -38.45 11.41
C THR A 9 -0.43 -37.54 10.17
N PRO A 10 0.65 -37.59 9.37
CA PRO A 10 0.69 -36.92 8.09
C PRO A 10 -0.25 -37.62 7.11
N LEU A 11 -1.13 -36.85 6.45
CA LEU A 11 -1.96 -37.27 5.32
C LEU A 11 -1.04 -37.70 4.17
N ARG A 12 -0.69 -38.99 4.16
CA ARG A 12 -0.03 -39.67 3.04
C ARG A 12 -1.11 -39.99 2.00
N LEU A 13 -1.26 -39.13 1.00
CA LEU A 13 -2.06 -39.43 -0.19
C LEU A 13 -1.41 -40.60 -0.94
N HIS A 14 -1.90 -41.82 -0.66
CA HIS A 14 -1.58 -43.01 -1.45
C HIS A 14 -2.21 -42.87 -2.84
N LEU A 15 -1.44 -42.34 -3.79
CA LEU A 15 -1.72 -42.49 -5.21
C LEU A 15 -1.30 -43.91 -5.62
N SER A 16 -2.26 -44.83 -5.58
CA SER A 16 -2.11 -46.20 -6.05
C SER A 16 -1.77 -46.23 -7.53
N ARG A 17 -0.59 -46.76 -7.85
CA ARG A 17 -0.02 -46.87 -9.19
C ARG A 17 -0.58 -48.15 -9.85
N THR A 18 -1.65 -48.04 -10.60
CA THR A 18 -2.16 -49.14 -11.44
C THR A 18 -1.47 -49.09 -12.79
N ASN A 19 -0.60 -50.07 -13.05
CA ASN A 19 0.12 -50.23 -14.31
C ASN A 19 -0.82 -50.83 -15.37
N GLY A 20 -1.41 -49.98 -16.20
CA GLY A 20 -2.02 -50.36 -17.47
C GLY A 20 -1.79 -49.23 -18.49
N PRO A 21 -1.61 -49.52 -19.79
CA PRO A 21 -1.54 -48.50 -20.84
C PRO A 21 -2.96 -47.97 -21.13
N GLY A 22 -3.56 -47.35 -20.12
CA GLY A 22 -4.79 -46.60 -20.24
C GLY A 22 -4.45 -45.21 -20.78
N THR A 23 -5.21 -44.75 -21.77
CA THR A 23 -5.23 -43.37 -22.19
C THR A 23 -5.66 -42.50 -21.00
N ASP A 24 -4.69 -42.03 -20.20
CA ASP A 24 -4.91 -41.14 -19.07
C ASP A 24 -5.46 -39.81 -19.61
N THR A 25 -6.79 -39.74 -19.67
CA THR A 25 -7.46 -38.47 -19.91
C THR A 25 -7.07 -37.53 -18.76
N PRO A 26 -6.50 -36.34 -19.06
CA PRO A 26 -6.03 -35.44 -18.02
C PRO A 26 -7.21 -35.11 -17.11
N ARG A 27 -7.09 -35.47 -15.82
CA ARG A 27 -8.13 -35.19 -14.83
C ARG A 27 -8.38 -33.69 -14.82
N SER A 28 -9.60 -33.31 -15.17
CA SER A 28 -9.98 -31.91 -15.26
C SER A 28 -9.89 -31.27 -13.87
N LEU A 29 -9.21 -30.12 -13.78
CA LEU A 29 -9.14 -29.30 -12.55
C LEU A 29 -10.52 -28.95 -12.00
N ALA A 30 -11.54 -28.95 -12.85
CA ALA A 30 -12.95 -28.77 -12.50
C ALA A 30 -13.50 -29.83 -11.52
N THR A 31 -12.81 -30.97 -11.36
CA THR A 31 -13.19 -32.07 -10.45
C THR A 31 -12.61 -31.92 -9.04
N LEU A 32 -11.73 -30.92 -8.82
CA LEU A 32 -11.16 -30.68 -7.50
C LEU A 32 -12.23 -30.16 -6.53
N PRO A 33 -12.20 -30.60 -5.25
CA PRO A 33 -13.01 -30.03 -4.19
C PRO A 33 -12.85 -28.51 -4.07
N THR A 34 -13.95 -27.81 -3.74
CA THR A 34 -13.99 -26.34 -3.69
C THR A 34 -13.02 -25.74 -2.68
N ASP A 35 -12.80 -26.41 -1.55
CA ASP A 35 -11.81 -26.05 -0.54
C ASP A 35 -10.37 -26.07 -1.09
N VAL A 36 -10.04 -27.07 -1.92
CA VAL A 36 -8.73 -27.14 -2.60
C VAL A 36 -8.59 -26.02 -3.61
N LEU A 37 -9.62 -25.75 -4.42
CA LEU A 37 -9.61 -24.63 -5.37
C LEU A 37 -9.46 -23.28 -4.66
N PHE A 38 -10.15 -23.10 -3.53
CA PHE A 38 -10.04 -21.91 -2.71
C PHE A 38 -8.64 -21.77 -2.10
N GLU A 39 -8.03 -22.85 -1.61
CA GLU A 39 -6.66 -22.82 -1.12
C GLU A 39 -5.66 -22.48 -2.23
N VAL A 40 -5.80 -23.04 -3.43
CA VAL A 40 -4.98 -22.67 -4.61
C VAL A 40 -5.12 -21.18 -4.93
N SER A 41 -6.33 -20.63 -4.86
CA SER A 41 -6.57 -19.22 -5.15
C SER A 41 -5.84 -18.27 -4.20
N ARG A 42 -5.57 -18.70 -2.96
CA ARG A 42 -4.80 -17.91 -1.97
C ARG A 42 -3.33 -17.77 -2.34
N TYR A 43 -2.80 -18.65 -3.17
CA TYR A 43 -1.43 -18.56 -3.69
C TYR A 43 -1.34 -17.75 -4.99
N ILE A 44 -2.46 -17.26 -5.52
CA ILE A 44 -2.48 -16.39 -6.70
C ILE A 44 -2.50 -14.92 -6.23
N ASP A 45 -1.37 -14.23 -6.40
CA ASP A 45 -1.19 -12.86 -5.91
C ASP A 45 -2.18 -11.84 -6.50
N LEU A 46 -2.60 -12.05 -7.76
CA LEU A 46 -3.45 -11.12 -8.50
C LEU A 46 -4.88 -11.64 -8.62
N LYS A 47 -5.85 -10.86 -8.10
CA LYS A 47 -7.29 -11.14 -8.28
C LYS A 47 -7.71 -11.29 -9.74
N ALA A 48 -7.04 -10.60 -10.66
CA ALA A 48 -7.30 -10.75 -12.09
C ALA A 48 -6.96 -12.15 -12.58
N ASP A 49 -5.91 -12.77 -12.04
CA ASP A 49 -5.51 -14.13 -12.40
C ASP A 49 -6.42 -15.16 -11.74
N VAL A 50 -6.90 -14.90 -10.51
CA VAL A 50 -7.98 -15.70 -9.89
C VAL A 50 -9.25 -15.65 -10.74
N LEU A 51 -9.63 -14.47 -11.24
CA LEU A 51 -10.77 -14.33 -12.15
C LEU A 51 -10.53 -15.07 -13.47
N ASN A 52 -9.36 -14.92 -14.10
CA ASN A 52 -9.04 -15.66 -15.33
C ASN A 52 -9.09 -17.18 -15.09
N PHE A 53 -8.64 -17.65 -13.93
CA PHE A 53 -8.71 -19.04 -13.52
C PHE A 53 -10.17 -19.49 -13.33
N ALA A 54 -10.99 -18.67 -12.68
CA ALA A 54 -12.43 -18.89 -12.53
C ALA A 54 -13.15 -18.96 -13.89
N LEU A 55 -12.77 -18.12 -14.85
CA LEU A 55 -13.36 -18.08 -16.19
C LEU A 55 -12.97 -19.27 -17.09
N ALA A 56 -12.00 -20.10 -16.68
CA ALA A 56 -11.60 -21.29 -17.43
C ALA A 56 -12.68 -22.38 -17.47
N GLY A 57 -13.68 -22.33 -16.58
CA GLY A 57 -14.81 -23.27 -16.59
C GLY A 57 -15.94 -22.88 -15.65
N LYS A 58 -17.17 -23.30 -15.95
CA LYS A 58 -18.36 -22.95 -15.15
C LYS A 58 -18.29 -23.44 -13.70
N SER A 59 -17.82 -24.67 -13.46
CA SER A 59 -17.68 -25.20 -12.10
C SER A 59 -16.58 -24.48 -11.31
N LEU A 60 -15.45 -24.18 -11.96
CA LEU A 60 -14.37 -23.38 -11.38
C LEU A 60 -14.88 -21.98 -11.01
N PHE A 61 -15.69 -21.37 -11.89
CA PHE A 61 -16.29 -20.07 -11.62
C PHE A 61 -17.08 -20.08 -10.31
N PHE A 62 -18.04 -20.98 -10.16
CA PHE A 62 -18.85 -21.06 -8.93
C PHE A 62 -18.03 -21.44 -7.70
N GLY A 63 -17.04 -22.32 -7.83
CA GLY A 63 -16.15 -22.71 -6.73
C GLY A 63 -15.23 -21.58 -6.26
N LEU A 64 -14.82 -20.69 -7.18
CA LEU A 64 -13.87 -19.60 -6.92
C LEU A 64 -14.55 -18.25 -6.68
N LEU A 65 -15.88 -18.14 -6.82
CA LEU A 65 -16.62 -16.91 -6.51
C LEU A 65 -16.25 -16.30 -5.16
N PRO A 66 -16.15 -17.07 -4.05
CA PRO A 66 -15.70 -16.55 -2.75
C PRO A 66 -14.33 -15.90 -2.81
N ALA A 67 -13.37 -16.48 -3.52
CA ALA A 67 -12.01 -15.95 -3.63
C ALA A 67 -11.94 -14.70 -4.53
N VAL A 68 -12.77 -14.63 -5.57
CA VAL A 68 -12.81 -13.48 -6.47
C VAL A 68 -13.42 -12.26 -5.76
N TYR A 69 -14.53 -12.46 -5.06
CA TYR A 69 -15.38 -11.40 -4.52
C TYR A 69 -15.26 -11.18 -3.00
N ASP A 70 -14.32 -11.83 -2.30
CA ASP A 70 -14.12 -11.63 -0.85
C ASP A 70 -13.89 -10.16 -0.47
N ASP A 71 -13.02 -9.44 -1.19
CA ASP A 71 -12.66 -8.03 -1.00
C ASP A 71 -13.00 -7.24 -2.27
N VAL A 72 -14.14 -6.56 -2.24
CA VAL A 72 -14.63 -5.69 -3.32
C VAL A 72 -14.27 -4.24 -3.00
N ARG A 73 -13.55 -3.61 -3.93
CA ARG A 73 -13.14 -2.20 -3.83
C ARG A 73 -13.66 -1.43 -5.03
N LEU A 74 -14.40 -0.38 -4.75
CA LEU A 74 -15.00 0.49 -5.75
C LEU A 74 -14.31 1.85 -5.58
N ASP A 75 -13.61 2.35 -6.61
CA ASP A 75 -12.77 3.55 -6.50
C ASP A 75 -13.34 4.77 -7.28
N THR A 76 -14.39 4.58 -8.08
CA THR A 76 -15.04 5.66 -8.84
C THR A 76 -16.56 5.62 -8.67
N LEU A 77 -17.20 6.78 -8.85
CA LEU A 77 -18.65 6.91 -8.73
C LEU A 77 -19.39 5.96 -9.69
N GLU A 78 -18.97 5.91 -10.96
CA GLU A 78 -19.60 5.06 -11.97
C GLU A 78 -19.36 3.57 -11.71
N GLN A 79 -18.16 3.21 -11.25
CA GLN A 79 -17.88 1.84 -10.82
C GLN A 79 -18.75 1.45 -9.63
N CYS A 80 -18.94 2.35 -8.66
CA CYS A 80 -19.82 2.12 -7.51
C CYS A 80 -21.25 1.84 -7.97
N LYS A 81 -21.84 2.72 -8.78
CA LYS A 81 -23.20 2.56 -9.29
C LYS A 81 -23.37 1.25 -10.08
N ALA A 82 -22.51 1.02 -11.07
CA ALA A 82 -22.60 -0.15 -11.93
C ALA A 82 -22.42 -1.46 -11.15
N THR A 83 -21.41 -1.53 -10.27
CA THR A 83 -21.10 -2.75 -9.52
C THR A 83 -22.16 -3.03 -8.45
N LEU A 84 -22.61 -2.01 -7.70
CA LEU A 84 -23.66 -2.20 -6.69
C LEU A 84 -25.00 -2.54 -7.32
N ALA A 85 -25.32 -2.01 -8.51
CA ALA A 85 -26.50 -2.40 -9.26
C ALA A 85 -26.43 -3.86 -9.73
N MET A 86 -25.27 -4.30 -10.22
CA MET A 86 -25.03 -5.71 -10.58
C MET A 86 -25.18 -6.62 -9.36
N LEU A 87 -24.54 -6.29 -8.23
CA LEU A 87 -24.65 -7.09 -7.00
C LEU A 87 -26.08 -7.15 -6.46
N ASN A 88 -26.87 -6.11 -6.70
CA ASN A 88 -28.29 -6.12 -6.37
C ASN A 88 -29.11 -7.05 -7.26
N ARG A 89 -28.73 -7.21 -8.53
CA ARG A 89 -29.39 -8.14 -9.47
C ARG A 89 -28.96 -9.59 -9.21
N ASP A 90 -27.71 -9.78 -8.78
CA ASP A 90 -27.07 -11.09 -8.62
C ASP A 90 -26.73 -11.37 -7.14
N PRO A 91 -27.73 -11.70 -6.29
CA PRO A 91 -27.51 -12.00 -4.87
C PRO A 91 -26.58 -13.21 -4.66
N SER A 92 -26.46 -14.08 -5.67
CA SER A 92 -25.57 -15.22 -5.65
C SER A 92 -24.09 -14.83 -5.53
N ILE A 93 -23.72 -13.65 -6.05
CA ILE A 93 -22.37 -13.07 -5.95
C ILE A 93 -22.26 -12.26 -4.66
N ALA A 94 -23.29 -11.44 -4.34
CA ALA A 94 -23.28 -10.53 -3.20
C ALA A 94 -23.01 -11.25 -1.86
N ARG A 95 -23.56 -12.45 -1.67
CA ARG A 95 -23.36 -13.27 -0.47
C ARG A 95 -21.91 -13.70 -0.20
N HIS A 96 -21.03 -13.57 -1.19
CA HIS A 96 -19.63 -13.93 -1.04
C HIS A 96 -18.75 -12.75 -0.60
N ILE A 97 -19.30 -11.53 -0.56
CA ILE A 97 -18.56 -10.33 -0.21
C ILE A 97 -18.34 -10.28 1.29
N GLN A 98 -17.08 -10.36 1.69
CA GLN A 98 -16.65 -10.32 3.09
C GLN A 98 -16.20 -8.91 3.49
N LYS A 99 -15.57 -8.20 2.55
CA LYS A 99 -15.09 -6.83 2.70
C LYS A 99 -15.56 -5.98 1.52
N LEU A 100 -16.26 -4.90 1.84
CA LEU A 100 -16.70 -3.92 0.85
C LEU A 100 -16.11 -2.55 1.19
N THR A 101 -15.31 -2.01 0.28
CA THR A 101 -14.76 -0.65 0.39
C THR A 101 -15.30 0.21 -0.73
N VAL A 102 -16.00 1.28 -0.36
CA VAL A 102 -16.56 2.27 -1.28
C VAL A 102 -15.72 3.53 -1.18
N ARG A 103 -14.97 3.83 -2.23
CA ARG A 103 -14.13 5.02 -2.36
C ARG A 103 -14.50 5.74 -3.64
N PHE A 104 -14.65 7.05 -3.54
CA PHE A 104 -14.70 7.90 -4.72
C PHE A 104 -14.26 9.31 -4.33
N PRO A 105 -13.53 10.01 -5.22
CA PRO A 105 -13.09 11.35 -4.94
C PRO A 105 -14.29 12.28 -4.75
N SER A 106 -14.15 13.29 -3.90
CA SER A 106 -15.08 14.41 -3.87
C SER A 106 -14.92 15.18 -5.19
N SER A 107 -15.71 14.83 -6.20
CA SER A 107 -15.94 15.77 -7.31
C SER A 107 -16.79 16.91 -6.76
N ALA A 108 -16.54 18.15 -7.18
CA ALA A 108 -17.20 19.35 -6.67
C ALA A 108 -18.76 19.31 -6.71
N SER A 109 -19.37 18.33 -7.38
CA SER A 109 -20.80 18.04 -7.29
C SER A 109 -21.14 17.15 -6.08
N HIS A 110 -21.71 17.76 -5.04
CA HIS A 110 -22.14 17.14 -3.78
C HIS A 110 -23.21 16.02 -3.88
N SER A 111 -23.64 15.60 -5.07
CA SER A 111 -24.80 14.71 -5.26
C SER A 111 -24.45 13.23 -5.47
N GLY A 112 -23.17 12.87 -5.59
CA GLY A 112 -22.78 11.49 -5.94
C GLY A 112 -23.05 10.44 -4.85
N GLY A 113 -23.01 10.83 -3.57
CA GLY A 113 -23.11 9.89 -2.44
C GLY A 113 -24.51 9.29 -2.22
N PHE A 114 -25.56 10.07 -2.46
CA PHE A 114 -26.95 9.62 -2.25
C PHE A 114 -27.32 8.35 -3.03
N PRO A 115 -27.18 8.28 -4.38
CA PRO A 115 -27.57 7.08 -5.12
C PRO A 115 -26.80 5.83 -4.69
N ILE A 116 -25.53 5.98 -4.31
CA ILE A 116 -24.71 4.88 -3.81
C ILE A 116 -25.23 4.38 -2.46
N SER A 117 -25.55 5.30 -1.53
CA SER A 117 -26.11 4.93 -0.22
C SER A 117 -27.46 4.23 -0.34
N VAL A 118 -28.32 4.63 -1.29
CA VAL A 118 -29.60 3.96 -1.57
C VAL A 118 -29.37 2.55 -2.13
N LEU A 119 -28.43 2.38 -3.07
CA LEU A 119 -28.07 1.06 -3.61
C LEU A 119 -27.48 0.13 -2.53
N LEU A 120 -26.71 0.66 -1.59
CA LEU A 120 -26.16 -0.11 -0.48
C LEU A 120 -27.25 -0.52 0.52
N ARG A 121 -28.20 0.37 0.80
CA ARG A 121 -29.36 0.06 1.63
C ARG A 121 -30.13 -1.15 1.08
N THR A 122 -30.36 -1.19 -0.24
CA THR A 122 -31.06 -2.32 -0.88
C THR A 122 -30.20 -3.57 -1.04
N LEU A 123 -28.87 -3.40 -1.08
CA LEU A 123 -27.91 -4.50 -1.17
C LEU A 123 -27.66 -5.19 0.18
N ALA A 124 -27.73 -4.46 1.30
CA ALA A 124 -27.38 -4.97 2.62
C ALA A 124 -28.03 -6.31 3.02
N PRO A 125 -29.32 -6.59 2.73
CA PRO A 125 -29.95 -7.90 2.95
C PRO A 125 -29.29 -9.09 2.22
N LYS A 126 -28.48 -8.83 1.20
CA LYS A 126 -27.83 -9.84 0.35
C LYS A 126 -26.35 -10.05 0.72
N LEU A 127 -25.85 -9.33 1.72
CA LEU A 127 -24.44 -9.32 2.16
C LEU A 127 -24.25 -10.13 3.46
N ASP A 128 -24.67 -11.39 3.46
CA ASP A 128 -24.65 -12.28 4.64
C ASP A 128 -23.23 -12.58 5.18
N ALA A 129 -22.22 -12.65 4.30
CA ALA A 129 -20.82 -12.86 4.66
C ALA A 129 -20.08 -11.58 5.04
N LEU A 130 -20.70 -10.40 4.91
CA LEU A 130 -20.01 -9.12 5.10
C LEU A 130 -19.61 -8.93 6.55
N HIS A 131 -18.30 -8.80 6.75
CA HIS A 131 -17.71 -8.58 8.05
C HIS A 131 -16.97 -7.24 8.17
N THR A 132 -16.60 -6.64 7.03
CA THR A 132 -15.95 -5.34 6.96
C THR A 132 -16.63 -4.44 5.93
N PHE A 133 -17.10 -3.29 6.36
CA PHE A 133 -17.63 -2.25 5.48
C PHE A 133 -16.87 -0.95 5.68
N ILE A 134 -16.36 -0.35 4.62
CA ILE A 134 -15.62 0.92 4.68
C ILE A 134 -16.20 1.89 3.66
N TRP A 135 -16.74 2.99 4.17
CA TRP A 135 -17.09 4.16 3.38
C TRP A 135 -15.93 5.18 3.45
N ASP A 136 -15.22 5.35 2.34
CA ASP A 136 -14.03 6.19 2.19
C ASP A 136 -14.24 7.19 1.05
N ALA A 137 -15.29 8.00 1.14
CA ALA A 137 -15.65 8.99 0.13
C ALA A 137 -15.31 10.42 0.57
N GLY A 138 -15.55 11.40 -0.31
CA GLY A 138 -15.39 12.82 0.04
C GLY A 138 -16.29 13.31 1.16
N GLU A 139 -17.46 12.68 1.32
CA GLU A 139 -18.52 13.04 2.27
C GLU A 139 -19.06 11.79 2.96
N ILE A 140 -19.78 11.96 4.07
CA ILE A 140 -20.53 10.89 4.75
C ILE A 140 -21.72 10.39 3.87
N PRO A 141 -22.22 9.13 4.02
CA PRO A 141 -23.44 8.71 3.34
C PRO A 141 -24.60 9.66 3.65
N GLN A 142 -25.29 10.10 2.60
CA GLN A 142 -26.41 11.06 2.74
C GLN A 142 -27.72 10.38 3.17
N CYS A 143 -27.82 9.05 3.04
CA CYS A 143 -28.95 8.25 3.50
C CYS A 143 -28.54 7.44 4.74
N ASP A 144 -28.98 7.87 5.92
CA ASP A 144 -28.64 7.21 7.19
C ASP A 144 -29.23 5.79 7.31
N ASP A 145 -30.38 5.53 6.67
CA ASP A 145 -31.00 4.20 6.59
C ASP A 145 -30.03 3.12 6.08
N MET A 146 -28.99 3.50 5.34
CA MET A 146 -27.95 2.59 4.91
C MET A 146 -27.23 1.95 6.12
N TRP A 147 -26.86 2.75 7.12
CA TRP A 147 -26.21 2.26 8.34
C TRP A 147 -27.14 1.34 9.14
N PHE A 148 -28.41 1.71 9.24
CA PHE A 148 -29.45 0.86 9.81
C PHE A 148 -29.56 -0.48 9.08
N ALA A 149 -29.65 -0.47 7.74
CA ALA A 149 -29.78 -1.68 6.93
C ALA A 149 -28.57 -2.59 7.09
N LEU A 150 -27.34 -2.04 7.08
CA LEU A 150 -26.12 -2.80 7.34
C LEU A 150 -26.13 -3.44 8.73
N ARG A 151 -26.54 -2.68 9.77
CA ARG A 151 -26.58 -3.17 11.15
C ARG A 151 -27.56 -4.32 11.35
N ILE A 152 -28.74 -4.25 10.74
CA ILE A 152 -29.79 -5.27 10.89
C ILE A 152 -29.54 -6.48 9.98
N SER A 153 -29.02 -6.25 8.77
CA SER A 153 -28.94 -7.28 7.74
C SER A 153 -27.60 -8.03 7.69
N CYS A 154 -26.52 -7.46 8.22
CA CYS A 154 -25.18 -8.05 8.16
C CYS A 154 -24.72 -8.50 9.56
N PRO A 155 -25.15 -9.68 10.06
CA PRO A 155 -24.87 -10.12 11.43
C PRO A 155 -23.39 -10.39 11.71
N ARG A 156 -22.58 -10.58 10.66
CA ARG A 156 -21.13 -10.78 10.75
C ARG A 156 -20.33 -9.47 10.75
N LEU A 157 -20.99 -8.32 10.53
CA LEU A 157 -20.35 -7.03 10.42
C LEU A 157 -19.79 -6.58 11.77
N HIS A 158 -18.46 -6.58 11.87
CA HIS A 158 -17.74 -6.19 13.09
C HIS A 158 -16.68 -5.13 12.85
N THR A 159 -16.38 -4.81 11.60
CA THR A 159 -15.51 -3.69 11.25
C THR A 159 -16.24 -2.70 10.37
N ILE A 160 -16.36 -1.46 10.84
CA ILE A 160 -16.97 -0.37 10.06
C ILE A 160 -15.97 0.77 9.88
N GLY A 161 -16.03 1.42 8.73
CA GLY A 161 -15.26 2.60 8.43
C GLY A 161 -16.13 3.68 7.81
N THR A 162 -15.91 4.94 8.20
CA THR A 162 -16.56 6.10 7.59
C THR A 162 -15.57 7.23 7.37
N SER A 163 -15.99 8.24 6.62
CA SER A 163 -15.25 9.46 6.36
C SER A 163 -16.10 10.69 6.65
N TYR A 164 -15.52 11.69 7.30
CA TYR A 164 -16.15 13.00 7.51
C TYR A 164 -15.63 13.99 6.47
N GLY A 165 -16.55 14.64 5.76
CA GLY A 165 -16.27 15.69 4.79
C GLY A 165 -16.79 17.04 5.27
N ALA A 166 -17.32 17.84 4.36
CA ALA A 166 -18.03 19.08 4.70
C ALA A 166 -19.26 18.83 5.59
N LYS A 167 -19.84 17.63 5.52
CA LYS A 167 -20.99 17.25 6.33
C LYS A 167 -20.61 16.25 7.43
N LEU A 168 -21.25 16.45 8.58
CA LEU A 168 -21.17 15.56 9.73
C LEU A 168 -22.38 14.63 9.79
N PRO A 169 -22.25 13.47 10.45
CA PRO A 169 -23.41 12.66 10.80
C PRO A 169 -24.34 13.46 11.71
N ASP A 170 -25.64 13.26 11.54
CA ASP A 170 -26.63 13.68 12.51
C ASP A 170 -26.28 13.05 13.88
N SER A 171 -26.48 13.81 14.95
CA SER A 171 -26.44 13.32 16.34
C SER A 171 -27.29 12.07 16.58
N HIS A 172 -28.35 11.87 15.80
CA HIS A 172 -29.23 10.69 15.85
C HIS A 172 -28.88 9.60 14.82
N SER A 173 -27.76 9.75 14.10
CA SER A 173 -27.31 8.79 13.08
C SER A 173 -27.25 7.38 13.64
N THR A 174 -27.78 6.43 12.86
CA THR A 174 -27.74 5.00 13.18
C THR A 174 -26.33 4.42 13.10
N LEU A 175 -25.36 5.17 12.55
CA LEU A 175 -23.92 4.88 12.67
C LEU A 175 -23.49 4.72 14.13
N PHE A 176 -24.00 5.53 15.06
CA PHE A 176 -23.63 5.46 16.48
C PHE A 176 -24.34 4.34 17.25
N GLN A 177 -25.19 3.57 16.57
CA GLN A 177 -25.96 2.47 17.15
C GLN A 177 -25.31 1.09 16.99
N PHE A 178 -24.17 1.01 16.30
CA PHE A 178 -23.38 -0.22 16.24
C PHE A 178 -22.87 -0.62 17.64
N LYS A 179 -22.72 -1.93 17.85
CA LYS A 179 -22.27 -2.52 19.12
C LYS A 179 -21.31 -3.66 18.81
N ASN A 180 -20.45 -4.00 19.77
CA ASN A 180 -19.51 -5.12 19.67
C ASN A 180 -18.62 -5.07 18.42
N LEU A 181 -18.27 -3.87 17.94
CA LEU A 181 -17.31 -3.72 16.86
C LEU A 181 -15.94 -4.24 17.32
N ARG A 182 -15.25 -4.92 16.42
CA ARG A 182 -13.83 -5.28 16.55
C ARG A 182 -12.93 -4.28 15.83
N GLY A 183 -13.43 -3.62 14.78
CA GLY A 183 -12.65 -2.63 14.05
C GLY A 183 -13.45 -1.35 13.80
N PHE A 184 -12.80 -0.20 13.96
CA PHE A 184 -13.38 1.08 13.58
C PHE A 184 -12.37 1.94 12.82
N ARG A 185 -12.83 2.54 11.72
CA ARG A 185 -12.04 3.49 10.92
C ARG A 185 -12.78 4.82 10.73
N LEU A 186 -12.10 5.92 10.99
CA LEU A 186 -12.58 7.27 10.72
C LEU A 186 -11.55 8.03 9.88
N ALA A 187 -11.96 8.54 8.72
CA ALA A 187 -11.13 9.39 7.88
C ALA A 187 -11.70 10.81 7.79
N LEU A 188 -11.01 11.78 8.38
CA LEU A 188 -11.31 13.20 8.24
C LEU A 188 -10.74 13.72 6.92
N LYS A 189 -11.61 14.15 6.01
CA LYS A 189 -11.25 14.63 4.67
C LYS A 189 -10.92 16.12 4.71
N PRO A 190 -10.21 16.68 3.71
CA PRO A 190 -9.90 18.11 3.67
C PRO A 190 -11.11 19.02 3.89
N ALA A 191 -12.25 18.69 3.25
CA ALA A 191 -13.50 19.44 3.38
C ALA A 191 -14.06 19.50 4.82
N PHE A 192 -13.70 18.56 5.70
CA PHE A 192 -14.05 18.65 7.12
C PHE A 192 -13.38 19.86 7.77
N TYR A 193 -12.10 20.09 7.49
CA TYR A 193 -11.35 21.21 8.05
C TYR A 193 -11.82 22.55 7.48
N ASP A 194 -12.09 22.60 6.17
CA ASP A 194 -12.56 23.83 5.51
C ASP A 194 -13.89 24.34 6.08
N ASN A 195 -14.75 23.45 6.58
CA ASN A 195 -16.08 23.81 7.09
C ASN A 195 -16.18 23.88 8.62
N HIS A 196 -15.21 23.32 9.35
CA HIS A 196 -15.29 23.20 10.81
C HIS A 196 -14.08 23.78 11.54
N SER A 197 -13.11 24.42 10.87
CA SER A 197 -11.93 25.00 11.53
C SER A 197 -12.26 25.99 12.64
N ASP A 198 -13.34 26.77 12.46
CA ASP A 198 -13.62 27.94 13.29
C ASP A 198 -14.53 27.60 14.50
N GLY A 199 -15.14 26.41 14.50
CA GLY A 199 -16.22 26.03 15.40
C GLY A 199 -15.99 24.73 16.17
N LEU A 200 -14.74 24.32 16.39
CA LEU A 200 -14.37 23.04 17.03
C LEU A 200 -14.78 22.89 18.51
N GLN A 201 -15.68 23.74 19.00
CA GLN A 201 -16.35 23.55 20.28
C GLN A 201 -17.22 22.28 20.19
N GLU A 202 -16.78 21.23 20.89
CA GLU A 202 -17.43 19.92 21.10
C GLU A 202 -18.55 19.57 20.11
N LEU A 203 -18.19 18.92 19.01
CA LEU A 203 -19.17 18.47 18.03
C LEU A 203 -20.10 17.44 18.69
N PRO A 204 -21.44 17.62 18.68
CA PRO A 204 -22.37 16.71 19.36
C PRO A 204 -22.21 15.24 18.92
N SER A 205 -21.84 15.03 17.65
CA SER A 205 -21.57 13.73 17.07
C SER A 205 -20.33 13.04 17.64
N GLU A 206 -19.35 13.78 18.16
CA GLU A 206 -18.16 13.20 18.80
C GLU A 206 -18.53 12.50 20.10
N SER A 207 -19.40 13.10 20.93
CA SER A 207 -19.85 12.48 22.17
C SER A 207 -20.50 11.10 21.93
N ARG A 208 -21.34 11.00 20.88
CA ARG A 208 -22.01 9.76 20.46
C ARG A 208 -21.05 8.75 19.85
N LEU A 209 -20.08 9.22 19.06
CA LEU A 209 -19.02 8.37 18.53
C LEU A 209 -18.22 7.72 19.66
N TRP A 210 -17.76 8.50 20.63
CA TRP A 210 -16.98 7.99 21.74
C TRP A 210 -17.82 7.11 22.69
N ASP A 211 -19.09 7.42 22.92
CA ASP A 211 -20.01 6.54 23.65
C ASP A 211 -20.14 5.17 22.96
N MET A 212 -20.31 5.15 21.63
CA MET A 212 -20.33 3.93 20.85
C MET A 212 -19.02 3.14 20.97
N LEU A 213 -17.87 3.79 20.77
CA LEU A 213 -16.58 3.11 20.77
C LEU A 213 -16.16 2.62 22.17
N ILE A 214 -16.35 3.43 23.20
CA ILE A 214 -15.88 3.14 24.55
C ILE A 214 -16.88 2.23 25.29
N ARG A 215 -18.18 2.57 25.28
CA ARG A 215 -19.17 1.86 26.09
C ARG A 215 -19.80 0.66 25.36
N ARG A 216 -20.05 0.78 24.05
CA ARG A 216 -20.75 -0.26 23.29
C ARG A 216 -19.82 -1.22 22.55
N CYS A 217 -18.55 -0.89 22.41
CA CYS A 217 -17.55 -1.71 21.72
C CYS A 217 -16.32 -2.01 22.61
N PRO A 218 -16.49 -2.64 23.79
CA PRO A 218 -15.38 -2.90 24.70
C PRO A 218 -14.34 -3.89 24.15
N ASN A 219 -14.70 -4.68 23.15
CA ASN A 219 -13.83 -5.68 22.50
C ASN A 219 -13.14 -5.14 21.23
N LEU A 220 -12.93 -3.82 21.12
CA LEU A 220 -12.28 -3.23 19.96
C LEU A 220 -10.84 -3.77 19.82
N GLU A 221 -10.50 -4.27 18.64
CA GLU A 221 -9.20 -4.81 18.27
C GLU A 221 -8.41 -3.85 17.38
N GLU A 222 -9.10 -3.07 16.54
CA GLU A 222 -8.51 -2.14 15.58
C GLU A 222 -9.18 -0.76 15.65
N LEU A 223 -8.40 0.30 15.87
CA LEU A 223 -8.86 1.69 15.80
C LEU A 223 -7.97 2.49 14.87
N HIS A 224 -8.57 3.06 13.82
CA HIS A 224 -7.88 3.86 12.82
C HIS A 224 -8.56 5.21 12.65
N ILE A 225 -7.96 6.28 13.13
CA ILE A 225 -8.45 7.64 12.93
C ILE A 225 -7.38 8.40 12.14
N SER A 226 -7.73 8.89 10.96
CA SER A 226 -6.80 9.62 10.08
C SER A 226 -7.37 11.00 9.75
N GLY A 227 -6.52 12.03 9.75
CA GLY A 227 -6.90 13.42 9.51
C GLY A 227 -5.70 14.36 9.67
N ALA A 228 -5.89 15.63 9.30
CA ALA A 228 -5.03 16.78 9.58
C ALA A 228 -5.18 17.28 11.04
N PRO A 229 -4.21 18.06 11.56
CA PRO A 229 -4.14 18.44 12.98
C PRO A 229 -5.41 19.11 13.47
N PHE A 230 -6.03 18.51 14.48
CA PHE A 230 -7.08 19.14 15.28
C PHE A 230 -6.43 19.85 16.47
N LEU A 231 -6.65 21.16 16.62
CA LEU A 231 -6.21 21.88 17.82
C LEU A 231 -7.06 21.40 19.00
N PRO A 232 -6.46 20.86 20.08
CA PRO A 232 -7.24 20.36 21.19
C PRO A 232 -7.88 21.56 21.88
N VAL A 233 -9.20 21.53 21.98
CA VAL A 233 -9.89 22.29 23.01
C VAL A 233 -9.42 21.71 24.35
N SER A 234 -9.25 22.54 25.39
CA SER A 234 -8.57 22.31 26.68
C SER A 234 -8.92 21.05 27.51
N VAL A 235 -9.74 20.13 27.00
CA VAL A 235 -10.22 18.91 27.65
C VAL A 235 -9.40 17.69 27.23
N VAL A 236 -9.15 16.78 28.16
CA VAL A 236 -8.51 15.48 27.88
C VAL A 236 -9.36 14.69 26.90
N HIS A 237 -8.78 14.35 25.75
CA HIS A 237 -9.48 13.64 24.68
C HIS A 237 -10.04 12.29 25.18
N PRO A 238 -11.32 11.93 24.90
CA PRO A 238 -11.98 10.74 25.43
C PRO A 238 -11.23 9.42 25.20
N LEU A 239 -10.45 9.34 24.12
CA LEU A 239 -9.60 8.19 23.79
C LEU A 239 -8.65 7.82 24.93
N CYS A 240 -8.09 8.78 25.67
CA CYS A 240 -7.13 8.51 26.75
C CYS A 240 -7.75 7.70 27.92
N TYR A 241 -9.07 7.77 28.08
CA TYR A 241 -9.81 7.02 29.09
C TYR A 241 -10.34 5.68 28.59
N ALA A 242 -10.26 5.43 27.28
CA ALA A 242 -10.74 4.18 26.71
C ALA A 242 -9.90 2.99 27.22
N ARG A 243 -10.56 1.84 27.40
CA ARG A 243 -9.97 0.58 27.83
C ARG A 243 -10.48 -0.53 26.93
N TRP A 244 -9.68 -0.88 25.94
CA TRP A 244 -9.98 -1.94 24.98
C TRP A 244 -8.99 -3.08 25.17
N PRO A 245 -9.25 -4.06 26.07
CA PRO A 245 -8.27 -5.09 26.43
C PRO A 245 -7.79 -5.93 25.25
N LYS A 246 -8.52 -5.94 24.12
CA LYS A 246 -8.15 -6.66 22.90
C LYS A 246 -7.53 -5.80 21.81
N LEU A 247 -7.23 -4.52 22.09
CA LEU A 247 -6.66 -3.60 21.11
C LEU A 247 -5.29 -4.10 20.63
N ARG A 248 -5.18 -4.35 19.33
CA ARG A 248 -3.97 -4.83 18.65
C ARG A 248 -3.42 -3.81 17.66
N SER A 249 -4.28 -2.99 17.07
CA SER A 249 -3.90 -2.01 16.06
C SER A 249 -4.47 -0.64 16.42
N LEU A 250 -3.59 0.34 16.59
CA LEU A 250 -3.95 1.72 16.84
C LEU A 250 -3.26 2.61 15.81
N SER A 251 -4.05 3.36 15.05
CA SER A 251 -3.55 4.33 14.09
C SER A 251 -4.21 5.66 14.33
N LEU A 252 -3.41 6.64 14.70
CA LEU A 252 -3.83 8.01 14.96
C LEU A 252 -3.07 8.91 13.97
N GLY A 253 -3.83 9.64 13.15
CA GLY A 253 -3.31 10.71 12.31
C GLY A 253 -2.95 11.92 13.16
N ASP A 254 -3.08 13.11 12.59
CA ASP A 254 -2.77 14.35 13.29
C ASP A 254 -3.90 14.73 14.26
N ILE A 255 -3.97 14.07 15.42
CA ILE A 255 -4.95 14.36 16.47
C ILE A 255 -4.16 14.68 17.72
N VAL A 256 -4.15 15.93 18.17
CA VAL A 256 -3.33 16.32 19.32
C VAL A 256 -3.87 15.68 20.60
N LEU A 257 -3.11 14.73 21.17
CA LEU A 257 -3.43 14.04 22.42
C LEU A 257 -2.54 14.51 23.59
N ASP A 258 -1.58 15.38 23.29
CA ASP A 258 -0.57 15.90 24.20
C ASP A 258 -1.12 16.95 25.18
N TRP A 259 -2.17 16.59 25.90
CA TRP A 259 -2.62 17.39 27.03
C TRP A 259 -1.71 17.13 28.22
N GLN A 260 -0.95 18.14 28.63
CA GLN A 260 -0.26 18.15 29.91
C GLN A 260 -1.04 18.96 30.94
N PRO A 261 -1.42 18.38 32.09
CA PRO A 261 -1.90 19.18 33.20
C PRO A 261 -0.80 20.16 33.61
N ARG A 262 -1.16 21.42 33.87
CA ARG A 262 -0.23 22.41 34.42
C ARG A 262 0.16 21.96 35.83
N GLY A 263 1.27 21.24 35.95
CA GLY A 263 1.76 20.65 37.19
C GLY A 263 2.73 19.51 36.89
N GLY A 264 4.03 19.77 36.99
CA GLY A 264 5.08 18.79 36.70
C GLY A 264 4.96 17.57 37.61
N GLY A 265 4.77 16.38 37.03
CA GLY A 265 4.77 15.12 37.76
C GLY A 265 3.70 14.12 37.33
N VAL A 266 2.63 14.58 36.68
CA VAL A 266 1.58 13.67 36.18
C VAL A 266 1.98 13.13 34.80
N LYS A 267 1.99 11.80 34.68
CA LYS A 267 2.23 11.09 33.42
C LYS A 267 1.22 11.54 32.36
N PRO A 268 1.63 11.81 31.11
CA PRO A 268 0.69 12.23 30.07
C PRO A 268 -0.44 11.18 29.91
N PRO A 269 -1.72 11.58 29.82
CA PRO A 269 -2.84 10.64 29.78
C PRO A 269 -2.74 9.62 28.64
N PHE A 270 -2.18 10.02 27.50
CA PHE A 270 -1.99 9.12 26.37
C PHE A 270 -0.91 8.06 26.62
N ILE A 271 0.14 8.37 27.39
CA ILE A 271 1.14 7.37 27.79
C ILE A 271 0.51 6.35 28.73
N ALA A 272 -0.28 6.79 29.72
CA ALA A 272 -1.04 5.90 30.58
C ALA A 272 -2.03 5.04 29.80
N PHE A 273 -2.63 5.59 28.73
CA PHE A 273 -3.44 4.83 27.79
C PHE A 273 -2.61 3.74 27.09
N LEU A 274 -1.44 4.05 26.51
CA LEU A 274 -0.62 3.04 25.83
C LEU A 274 -0.22 1.88 26.77
N GLU A 275 0.10 2.19 28.02
CA GLU A 275 0.46 1.18 29.04
C GLU A 275 -0.70 0.28 29.44
N ALA A 276 -1.93 0.80 29.42
CA ALA A 276 -3.12 0.01 29.66
C ALA A 276 -3.45 -0.98 28.52
N HIS A 277 -2.70 -0.98 27.41
CA HIS A 277 -2.95 -1.81 26.23
C HIS A 277 -1.75 -2.72 25.89
N PRO A 278 -1.44 -3.74 26.71
CA PRO A 278 -0.25 -4.60 26.52
C PRO A 278 -0.32 -5.50 25.27
N HIS A 279 -1.52 -5.70 24.69
CA HIS A 279 -1.73 -6.50 23.49
C HIS A 279 -1.52 -5.72 22.18
N LEU A 280 -1.13 -4.45 22.25
CA LEU A 280 -0.89 -3.62 21.08
C LEU A 280 0.28 -4.17 20.25
N GLN A 281 0.01 -4.50 18.99
CA GLN A 281 0.97 -5.04 18.03
C GLN A 281 1.42 -4.01 17.01
N MET A 282 0.51 -3.08 16.66
CA MET A 282 0.74 -2.01 15.70
C MET A 282 0.37 -0.67 16.30
N LEU A 283 1.33 0.25 16.32
CA LEU A 283 1.16 1.63 16.73
C LEU A 283 1.54 2.53 15.56
N ARG A 284 0.57 3.31 15.09
CA ARG A 284 0.76 4.39 14.14
C ARG A 284 0.35 5.70 14.78
N THR A 285 1.26 6.66 14.85
CA THR A 285 1.04 7.97 15.44
C THR A 285 1.72 9.04 14.60
N SER A 286 1.21 10.25 14.61
CA SER A 286 1.87 11.39 13.98
C SER A 286 2.56 12.27 15.02
N ARG A 287 3.47 13.14 14.58
CA ARG A 287 4.16 14.10 15.45
C ARG A 287 3.19 15.08 16.13
N ALA A 288 2.09 15.42 15.45
CA ALA A 288 1.06 16.26 16.02
C ALA A 288 0.28 15.53 17.12
N ALA A 289 0.17 14.20 17.03
CA ALA A 289 -0.61 13.43 18.00
C ALA A 289 0.12 13.13 19.30
N LEU A 290 1.42 12.87 19.20
CA LEU A 290 2.23 12.50 20.35
C LEU A 290 3.59 13.18 20.30
N ASN A 291 3.91 13.92 21.35
CA ASN A 291 5.21 14.53 21.51
C ASN A 291 6.25 13.42 21.61
N PRO A 292 7.29 13.44 20.76
CA PRO A 292 8.36 12.44 20.78
C PRO A 292 8.98 12.21 22.16
N GLY A 293 9.09 13.27 22.97
CA GLY A 293 9.65 13.21 24.32
C GLY A 293 8.81 12.42 25.33
N PHE A 294 7.54 12.12 25.05
CA PHE A 294 6.70 11.37 25.98
C PHE A 294 6.87 9.86 25.87
N LEU A 295 7.30 9.34 24.73
CA LEU A 295 7.50 7.89 24.57
C LEU A 295 8.64 7.35 25.43
N SER A 296 9.63 8.17 25.76
CA SER A 296 10.69 7.80 26.70
C SER A 296 10.19 7.70 28.15
N SER A 297 8.99 8.20 28.46
CA SER A 297 8.36 8.09 29.79
C SER A 297 7.52 6.81 29.98
N LEU A 298 7.44 5.96 28.97
CA LEU A 298 6.78 4.65 29.07
C LEU A 298 7.48 3.76 30.10
N ASP A 299 6.69 3.04 30.89
CA ASP A 299 7.20 2.10 31.89
C ASP A 299 8.03 0.99 31.25
N LYS A 300 9.02 0.48 32.00
CA LYS A 300 9.85 -0.64 31.55
C LYS A 300 8.96 -1.87 31.33
N GLY A 301 8.92 -2.36 30.10
CA GLY A 301 8.08 -3.49 29.71
C GLY A 301 6.68 -3.11 29.21
N ALA A 302 6.39 -1.81 29.06
CA ALA A 302 5.21 -1.38 28.32
C ALA A 302 5.29 -1.85 26.85
N LEU A 303 4.12 -2.17 26.27
CA LEU A 303 3.97 -2.58 24.87
C LEU A 303 4.82 -3.82 24.48
N PRO A 304 4.76 -4.94 25.22
CA PRO A 304 5.61 -6.11 24.98
C PRO A 304 5.33 -6.84 23.65
N ASN A 305 4.22 -6.54 22.97
CA ASN A 305 3.84 -7.17 21.71
C ASN A 305 4.01 -6.25 20.50
N LEU A 306 4.55 -5.04 20.68
CA LEU A 306 4.66 -4.05 19.61
C LEU A 306 5.72 -4.47 18.59
N THR A 307 5.25 -4.95 17.44
CA THR A 307 6.09 -5.42 16.33
C THR A 307 6.11 -4.45 15.15
N ARG A 308 5.09 -3.59 15.05
CA ARG A 308 4.95 -2.62 13.94
C ARG A 308 4.80 -1.21 14.48
N PHE A 309 5.68 -0.33 14.02
CA PHE A 309 5.64 1.09 14.36
C PHE A 309 5.52 1.95 13.10
N ALA A 310 4.69 2.98 13.14
CA ALA A 310 4.62 3.99 12.11
C ALA A 310 4.52 5.39 12.74
N GLY A 311 5.40 6.31 12.35
CA GLY A 311 5.41 7.66 12.91
C GLY A 311 6.67 8.44 12.58
N SER A 312 7.09 9.34 13.46
CA SER A 312 8.34 10.10 13.29
C SER A 312 9.55 9.31 13.78
N LEU A 313 10.73 9.67 13.29
CA LEU A 313 11.99 9.08 13.74
C LEU A 313 12.28 9.39 15.23
N GLU A 314 11.90 10.59 15.68
CA GLU A 314 12.07 11.02 17.07
C GLU A 314 11.18 10.20 18.01
N GLN A 315 9.95 9.89 17.59
CA GLN A 315 9.05 9.02 18.35
C GLN A 315 9.62 7.59 18.44
N LEU A 316 10.16 7.07 17.33
CA LEU A 316 10.85 5.79 17.32
C LEU A 316 12.04 5.80 18.29
N GLN A 317 12.81 6.90 18.37
CA GLN A 317 13.90 7.04 19.32
C GLN A 317 13.44 6.90 20.79
N GLY A 318 12.27 7.43 21.12
CA GLY A 318 11.64 7.26 22.44
C GLY A 318 11.30 5.80 22.80
N LEU A 319 11.20 4.92 21.80
CA LEU A 319 10.89 3.49 21.96
C LEU A 319 12.13 2.59 22.02
N SER A 320 13.31 3.14 22.35
CA SER A 320 14.58 2.40 22.42
C SER A 320 14.53 1.09 23.24
N GLN A 321 13.72 1.05 24.30
CA GLN A 321 13.55 -0.14 25.15
C GLN A 321 12.93 -1.36 24.44
N ILE A 322 12.24 -1.17 23.33
CA ILE A 322 11.53 -2.24 22.59
C ILE A 322 12.11 -2.48 21.18
N TYR A 323 13.31 -1.99 20.89
CA TYR A 323 13.91 -2.17 19.55
C TYR A 323 14.10 -3.63 19.14
N SER A 324 14.32 -4.54 20.09
CA SER A 324 14.53 -5.96 19.82
C SER A 324 13.31 -6.69 19.26
N GLN A 325 12.10 -6.15 19.42
CA GLN A 325 10.84 -6.77 18.96
C GLN A 325 10.26 -6.11 17.71
N ILE A 326 10.68 -4.90 17.36
CA ILE A 326 10.15 -4.19 16.19
C ILE A 326 10.66 -4.84 14.90
N THR A 327 9.73 -5.32 14.07
CA THR A 327 10.01 -5.99 12.81
C THR A 327 9.64 -5.15 11.59
N SER A 328 8.75 -4.17 11.75
CA SER A 328 8.25 -3.30 10.67
C SER A 328 8.21 -1.86 11.14
N VAL A 329 8.87 -0.97 10.38
CA VAL A 329 8.91 0.48 10.64
C VAL A 329 8.46 1.25 9.41
N ALA A 330 7.54 2.19 9.60
CA ALA A 330 7.19 3.20 8.61
C ALA A 330 7.45 4.61 9.16
N ILE A 331 8.42 5.29 8.58
CA ILE A 331 8.70 6.69 8.90
C ILE A 331 7.81 7.55 8.00
N ASP A 332 6.66 7.94 8.57
CA ASP A 332 5.59 8.68 7.88
C ASP A 332 5.88 10.18 7.80
N GLU A 333 6.81 10.70 8.61
CA GLU A 333 7.30 12.07 8.46
C GLU A 333 8.52 12.06 7.53
N PRO A 334 8.52 12.86 6.44
CA PRO A 334 9.66 12.86 5.53
C PRO A 334 10.93 13.30 6.26
N LEU A 335 11.97 12.47 6.20
CA LEU A 335 13.29 12.82 6.72
C LEU A 335 13.87 13.94 5.86
N VAL A 336 13.87 15.14 6.44
CA VAL A 336 14.51 16.30 5.84
C VAL A 336 16.01 16.19 6.09
N ILE A 337 16.76 15.91 5.04
CA ILE A 337 18.19 15.64 5.16
C ILE A 337 18.92 16.98 5.26
N ARG A 338 19.24 17.34 6.50
CA ARG A 338 20.16 18.41 6.89
C ARG A 338 21.22 17.82 7.82
N ASP A 339 22.46 18.24 7.64
CA ASP A 339 23.64 18.01 8.48
C ASP A 339 23.70 16.64 9.20
N MET A 340 23.08 16.52 10.37
CA MET A 340 23.19 15.34 11.26
C MET A 340 22.06 14.31 11.13
N ALA A 341 20.98 14.62 10.40
CA ALA A 341 19.81 13.73 10.29
C ALA A 341 20.16 12.30 9.78
N PRO A 342 21.09 12.11 8.82
CA PRO A 342 21.49 10.77 8.39
C PRO A 342 22.13 9.92 9.49
N LEU A 343 22.96 10.54 10.33
CA LEU A 343 23.66 9.84 11.41
C LEU A 343 22.67 9.42 12.50
N LEU A 344 21.72 10.30 12.83
CA LEU A 344 20.65 9.98 13.78
C LEU A 344 19.75 8.86 13.26
N ALA A 345 19.33 8.93 12.00
CA ALA A 345 18.52 7.90 11.38
C ALA A 345 19.24 6.55 11.35
N ALA A 346 20.51 6.53 10.93
CA ALA A 346 21.31 5.31 10.93
C ALA A 346 21.49 4.74 12.35
N GLY A 347 21.74 5.59 13.35
CA GLY A 347 21.90 5.16 14.74
C GLY A 347 20.63 4.53 15.33
N VAL A 348 19.47 5.15 15.10
CA VAL A 348 18.17 4.58 15.52
C VAL A 348 17.90 3.26 14.81
N LEU A 349 18.09 3.22 13.49
CA LEU A 349 17.83 2.02 12.69
C LEU A 349 18.79 0.87 13.02
N GLN A 350 20.04 1.16 13.38
CA GLN A 350 21.04 0.16 13.76
C GLN A 350 20.63 -0.58 15.04
N GLY A 351 19.88 0.05 15.94
CA GLY A 351 19.33 -0.60 17.13
C GLY A 351 18.22 -1.61 16.84
N LEU A 352 17.58 -1.53 15.66
CA LEU A 352 16.46 -2.39 15.27
C LEU A 352 16.94 -3.69 14.63
N HIS A 353 17.57 -4.57 15.41
CA HIS A 353 18.18 -5.80 14.91
C HIS A 353 17.21 -6.83 14.31
N CYS A 354 15.91 -6.67 14.56
CA CYS A 354 14.83 -7.52 14.03
C CYS A 354 14.09 -6.89 12.85
N LEU A 355 14.54 -5.73 12.35
CA LEU A 355 13.85 -5.02 11.27
C LEU A 355 13.87 -5.81 9.95
N THR A 356 12.68 -6.13 9.46
CA THR A 356 12.46 -6.86 8.20
C THR A 356 11.73 -6.02 7.17
N GLU A 357 10.98 -5.00 7.59
CA GLU A 357 10.24 -4.10 6.72
C GLU A 357 10.57 -2.65 7.08
N LEU A 358 11.01 -1.87 6.10
CA LEU A 358 11.27 -0.45 6.28
C LEU A 358 10.58 0.35 5.18
N ARG A 359 9.77 1.32 5.58
CA ARG A 359 9.21 2.36 4.73
C ARG A 359 9.74 3.70 5.20
N VAL A 360 10.37 4.45 4.30
CA VAL A 360 10.94 5.76 4.64
C VAL A 360 10.76 6.74 3.50
N ALA A 361 10.41 7.96 3.86
CA ALA A 361 10.33 9.07 2.95
C ALA A 361 11.48 10.05 3.18
N LEU A 362 12.06 10.53 2.08
CA LEU A 362 13.27 11.34 2.06
C LEU A 362 13.00 12.63 1.30
N VAL A 363 13.38 13.75 1.91
CA VAL A 363 13.40 15.08 1.29
C VAL A 363 14.84 15.59 1.26
N PHE A 364 15.44 15.56 0.08
CA PHE A 364 16.79 16.07 -0.16
C PHE A 364 16.73 17.59 -0.38
N GLN A 365 17.47 18.37 0.42
CA GLN A 365 17.57 19.82 0.24
C GLN A 365 18.72 20.23 -0.68
N ALA A 366 19.82 19.46 -0.68
CA ALA A 366 20.97 19.68 -1.53
C ALA A 366 21.19 18.49 -2.48
N ALA A 367 21.87 18.75 -3.60
CA ALA A 367 22.27 17.72 -4.57
C ALA A 367 23.43 16.84 -4.08
N TYR A 368 23.84 16.96 -2.81
CA TYR A 368 24.92 16.17 -2.24
C TYR A 368 24.36 15.25 -1.14
N GLU A 369 25.02 14.11 -0.90
CA GLU A 369 24.74 13.14 0.19
C GLU A 369 23.62 12.10 0.01
N GLY A 370 22.72 12.21 -0.97
CA GLY A 370 21.57 11.29 -1.05
C GLY A 370 21.91 9.79 -1.09
N GLY A 371 22.95 9.41 -1.83
CA GLY A 371 23.42 8.02 -1.89
C GLY A 371 24.09 7.53 -0.59
N ARG A 372 24.74 8.42 0.18
CA ARG A 372 25.41 8.08 1.45
C ARG A 372 24.37 7.74 2.52
N LEU A 373 23.27 8.49 2.58
CA LEU A 373 22.17 8.17 3.48
C LEU A 373 21.57 6.80 3.18
N VAL A 374 21.20 6.54 1.91
CA VAL A 374 20.59 5.25 1.55
C VAL A 374 21.53 4.10 1.86
N ARG A 375 22.84 4.27 1.61
CA ARG A 375 23.85 3.29 2.01
C ARG A 375 23.91 3.09 3.51
N SER A 376 23.82 4.17 4.30
CA SER A 376 23.81 4.09 5.77
C SER A 376 22.57 3.35 6.29
N ILE A 377 21.40 3.59 5.70
CA ILE A 377 20.15 2.87 6.01
C ILE A 377 20.29 1.38 5.66
N VAL A 378 20.82 1.07 4.48
CA VAL A 378 21.04 -0.31 4.02
C VAL A 378 22.00 -1.05 4.95
N ASN A 379 23.10 -0.40 5.36
CA ASN A 379 24.08 -0.97 6.29
C ASN A 379 23.51 -1.15 7.70
N ALA A 380 22.65 -0.24 8.17
CA ALA A 380 22.00 -0.33 9.47
C ALA A 380 21.00 -1.50 9.54
N CYS A 381 20.40 -1.89 8.41
CA CYS A 381 19.30 -2.85 8.36
C CYS A 381 19.57 -4.06 7.43
N PRO A 382 20.56 -4.92 7.71
CA PRO A 382 20.98 -6.01 6.82
C PRO A 382 19.92 -7.13 6.64
N ARG A 383 18.90 -7.17 7.51
CA ARG A 383 17.84 -8.20 7.50
C ARG A 383 16.59 -7.80 6.74
N LEU A 384 16.58 -6.63 6.09
CA LEU A 384 15.42 -6.17 5.35
C LEU A 384 14.99 -7.15 4.26
N THR A 385 13.71 -7.50 4.30
CA THR A 385 13.02 -8.28 3.26
C THR A 385 12.12 -7.39 2.41
N LYS A 386 11.63 -6.27 2.97
CA LYS A 386 10.84 -5.26 2.26
C LYS A 386 11.41 -3.87 2.50
N LEU A 387 11.64 -3.13 1.41
CA LEU A 387 12.12 -1.76 1.46
C LEU A 387 11.24 -0.87 0.58
N GLU A 388 10.66 0.16 1.17
CA GLU A 388 9.93 1.22 0.46
C GLU A 388 10.63 2.57 0.67
N LEU A 389 11.15 3.12 -0.42
CA LEU A 389 11.83 4.41 -0.47
C LEU A 389 10.98 5.42 -1.24
N ILE A 390 10.66 6.55 -0.61
CA ILE A 390 9.89 7.62 -1.22
C ILE A 390 10.72 8.90 -1.23
N CYS A 391 11.26 9.27 -2.39
CA CYS A 391 12.03 10.49 -2.59
C CYS A 391 11.08 11.60 -3.07
N ALA A 392 10.62 12.45 -2.14
CA ALA A 392 9.65 13.52 -2.42
C ALA A 392 10.25 14.69 -3.22
N ARG A 393 11.59 14.82 -3.22
CA ARG A 393 12.35 15.75 -4.08
C ARG A 393 13.32 14.97 -4.97
N ARG A 394 13.86 15.64 -5.97
CA ARG A 394 14.86 15.06 -6.89
C ARG A 394 16.06 14.54 -6.08
N PRO A 395 16.31 13.22 -6.07
CA PRO A 395 17.48 12.68 -5.41
C PRO A 395 18.75 13.06 -6.19
N SER A 396 19.89 13.07 -5.51
CA SER A 396 21.19 13.29 -6.13
C SER A 396 21.79 12.04 -6.80
N PHE A 397 21.22 10.87 -6.51
CA PHE A 397 21.66 9.60 -7.06
C PHE A 397 20.75 9.14 -8.20
N THR A 398 21.33 8.38 -9.12
CA THR A 398 20.61 7.69 -10.19
C THR A 398 20.03 6.36 -9.70
N LEU A 399 19.04 5.80 -10.40
CA LEU A 399 18.53 4.49 -10.06
C LEU A 399 19.58 3.37 -10.15
N ASP A 400 20.57 3.51 -11.04
CA ASP A 400 21.74 2.60 -11.12
C ASP A 400 22.54 2.59 -9.80
N THR A 401 22.83 3.79 -9.27
CA THR A 401 23.54 3.92 -7.99
C THR A 401 22.73 3.31 -6.86
N LEU A 402 21.40 3.55 -6.85
CA LEU A 402 20.49 2.95 -5.89
C LEU A 402 20.49 1.41 -5.99
N ALA A 403 20.41 0.87 -7.20
CA ALA A 403 20.39 -0.58 -7.44
C ALA A 403 21.65 -1.27 -6.89
N LYS A 404 22.82 -0.65 -7.07
CA LYS A 404 24.10 -1.13 -6.52
C LYS A 404 24.14 -1.06 -4.99
N ILE A 405 23.65 0.04 -4.40
CA ILE A 405 23.60 0.18 -2.93
C ILE A 405 22.67 -0.88 -2.32
N ILE A 406 21.49 -1.08 -2.91
CA ILE A 406 20.50 -2.05 -2.42
C ILE A 406 21.00 -3.50 -2.61
N GLY A 407 21.90 -3.76 -3.56
CA GLY A 407 22.55 -5.06 -3.73
C GLY A 407 23.26 -5.58 -2.49
N ALA A 408 23.59 -4.71 -1.53
CA ALA A 408 24.15 -5.09 -0.24
C ALA A 408 23.11 -5.71 0.72
N LEU A 409 21.81 -5.75 0.39
CA LEU A 409 20.76 -6.39 1.18
C LEU A 409 20.49 -7.83 0.68
N PRO A 410 21.14 -8.85 1.27
CA PRO A 410 21.06 -10.23 0.75
C PRO A 410 19.67 -10.87 0.89
N ARG A 411 18.81 -10.31 1.75
CA ARG A 411 17.48 -10.84 2.05
C ARG A 411 16.34 -10.06 1.41
N LEU A 412 16.65 -9.00 0.64
CA LEU A 412 15.61 -8.15 0.09
C LEU A 412 14.80 -8.90 -0.97
N ARG A 413 13.49 -9.01 -0.75
CA ARG A 413 12.53 -9.70 -1.63
C ARG A 413 11.58 -8.72 -2.30
N GLN A 414 11.25 -7.62 -1.64
CA GLN A 414 10.31 -6.62 -2.15
C GLN A 414 10.94 -5.24 -2.09
N LEU A 415 10.97 -4.56 -3.24
CA LEU A 415 11.49 -3.20 -3.35
C LEU A 415 10.45 -2.27 -3.95
N ARG A 416 10.21 -1.14 -3.30
CA ARG A 416 9.36 -0.08 -3.83
C ARG A 416 10.10 1.23 -3.82
N VAL A 417 10.22 1.84 -4.99
CA VAL A 417 10.91 3.12 -5.13
C VAL A 417 9.97 4.11 -5.80
N THR A 418 9.70 5.20 -5.09
CA THR A 418 9.02 6.37 -5.64
C THR A 418 10.01 7.52 -5.66
N MET A 419 10.24 8.14 -6.82
CA MET A 419 11.19 9.25 -6.93
C MET A 419 10.78 10.26 -8.00
N VAL A 420 11.25 11.49 -7.85
CA VAL A 420 11.09 12.52 -8.89
C VAL A 420 11.97 12.18 -10.08
N ARG A 421 11.40 12.16 -11.30
CA ARG A 421 12.12 11.81 -12.53
C ARG A 421 13.24 12.81 -12.83
N ALA A 422 14.46 12.32 -13.03
CA ALA A 422 15.57 13.13 -13.54
C ALA A 422 15.48 13.29 -15.08
N ARG A 423 16.01 14.39 -15.62
CA ARG A 423 16.00 14.66 -17.08
C ARG A 423 16.75 13.61 -17.90
N CYS A 424 17.78 13.01 -17.32
CA CYS A 424 18.63 12.00 -17.95
C CYS A 424 18.29 10.58 -17.50
N GLU A 425 17.15 10.39 -16.81
CA GLU A 425 16.78 9.05 -16.35
C GLU A 425 16.38 8.18 -17.54
N GLN A 426 16.90 6.96 -17.54
CA GLN A 426 16.59 5.94 -18.54
C GLN A 426 15.10 5.58 -18.54
N SER A 427 14.68 4.80 -19.53
CA SER A 427 13.31 4.28 -19.54
C SER A 427 13.03 3.38 -18.33
N LEU A 428 11.76 3.30 -17.92
CA LEU A 428 11.33 2.40 -16.82
C LEU A 428 11.80 0.95 -17.02
N LYS A 429 11.78 0.47 -18.27
CA LYS A 429 12.25 -0.85 -18.66
C LYS A 429 13.75 -1.06 -18.40
N GLU A 430 14.59 -0.10 -18.81
CA GLU A 430 16.05 -0.16 -18.60
C GLU A 430 16.37 -0.08 -17.10
N CYS A 431 15.71 0.84 -16.41
CA CYS A 431 15.74 0.97 -14.95
C CYS A 431 15.39 -0.35 -14.24
N ALA A 432 14.33 -1.04 -14.67
CA ALA A 432 13.93 -2.32 -14.13
C ALA A 432 14.96 -3.43 -14.40
N ALA A 433 15.56 -3.44 -15.60
CA ALA A 433 16.62 -4.37 -15.94
C ALA A 433 17.86 -4.18 -15.04
N LEU A 434 18.24 -2.93 -14.77
CA LEU A 434 19.37 -2.59 -13.89
C LEU A 434 19.14 -3.06 -12.46
N ILE A 435 17.95 -2.79 -11.90
CA ILE A 435 17.56 -3.25 -10.55
C ILE A 435 17.61 -4.78 -10.49
N ALA A 436 16.97 -5.45 -11.44
CA ALA A 436 16.88 -6.91 -11.48
C ALA A 436 18.26 -7.58 -11.58
N ARG A 437 19.17 -7.05 -12.40
CA ARG A 437 20.54 -7.57 -12.54
C ARG A 437 21.37 -7.35 -11.27
N SER A 438 21.21 -6.19 -10.63
CA SER A 438 21.97 -5.85 -9.42
C SER A 438 21.46 -6.58 -8.17
N ASN A 439 20.24 -7.11 -8.21
CA ASN A 439 19.55 -7.67 -7.04
C ASN A 439 18.83 -8.98 -7.40
N PRO A 440 19.57 -10.09 -7.57
CA PRO A 440 18.99 -11.36 -8.01
C PRO A 440 17.98 -11.98 -7.02
N GLN A 441 17.98 -11.53 -5.77
CA GLN A 441 17.12 -12.04 -4.70
C GLN A 441 15.72 -11.40 -4.69
N LEU A 442 15.51 -10.31 -5.43
CA LEU A 442 14.20 -9.64 -5.50
C LEU A 442 13.17 -10.56 -6.15
N ARG A 443 11.96 -10.59 -5.59
CA ARG A 443 10.81 -11.29 -6.20
C ARG A 443 9.91 -10.31 -6.92
N THR A 444 9.61 -9.21 -6.24
CA THR A 444 8.75 -8.16 -6.78
C THR A 444 9.37 -6.79 -6.51
N PHE A 445 9.25 -5.90 -7.47
CA PHE A 445 9.64 -4.52 -7.26
C PHE A 445 8.78 -3.55 -8.05
N SER A 446 8.72 -2.30 -7.59
CA SER A 446 7.98 -1.24 -8.26
C SER A 446 8.79 0.03 -8.33
N ILE A 447 8.69 0.71 -9.48
CA ILE A 447 9.35 1.98 -9.76
C ILE A 447 8.27 2.97 -10.13
N THR A 448 8.16 4.07 -9.38
CA THR A 448 7.19 5.12 -9.64
C THR A 448 7.90 6.46 -9.76
N PHE A 449 7.77 7.07 -10.93
CA PHE A 449 8.25 8.42 -11.21
C PHE A 449 7.15 9.44 -10.96
N ILE A 450 7.41 10.38 -10.05
CA ILE A 450 6.50 11.49 -9.71
C ILE A 450 6.97 12.80 -10.34
N SER A 451 6.02 13.73 -10.50
CA SER A 451 6.32 15.08 -11.02
C SER A 451 7.08 15.92 -9.99
N PRO A 452 8.08 16.74 -10.40
CA PRO A 452 8.76 17.67 -9.49
C PRO A 452 7.84 18.78 -8.97
N THR A 453 6.69 18.99 -9.60
CA THR A 453 5.73 20.06 -9.28
C THR A 453 4.81 19.73 -8.11
N LEU A 454 4.95 18.56 -7.47
CA LEU A 454 4.09 18.21 -6.34
C LEU A 454 4.46 19.06 -5.12
N PRO A 455 3.52 19.84 -4.54
CA PRO A 455 3.80 20.56 -3.32
C PRO A 455 4.09 19.54 -2.19
N PRO A 456 5.21 19.67 -1.46
CA PRO A 456 5.41 18.91 -0.23
C PRO A 456 4.48 19.44 0.88
N PRO A 457 4.04 18.59 1.83
CA PRO A 457 4.38 17.17 1.98
C PRO A 457 3.55 16.27 1.05
N ILE A 458 4.19 15.24 0.47
CA ILE A 458 3.44 14.15 -0.18
C ILE A 458 2.87 13.31 0.96
N PRO A 459 1.53 13.20 1.11
CA PRO A 459 0.97 12.45 2.23
C PRO A 459 1.30 10.97 2.07
N LEU A 460 2.28 10.51 2.85
CA LEU A 460 2.74 9.12 2.90
C LEU A 460 1.64 8.18 3.39
N SER A 461 0.67 8.75 4.10
CA SER A 461 -0.52 8.11 4.66
C SER A 461 -1.55 7.66 3.64
N ALA A 462 -1.47 8.11 2.39
CA ALA A 462 -2.23 7.45 1.35
C ALA A 462 -1.63 6.06 1.18
N ASP A 463 -2.21 5.06 1.84
CA ASP A 463 -1.94 3.65 1.57
C ASP A 463 -1.98 3.49 0.06
N ILE A 464 -0.81 3.47 -0.59
CA ILE A 464 -0.73 3.32 -2.03
C ILE A 464 -1.02 1.85 -2.24
N ASN A 465 -2.30 1.54 -2.25
CA ASN A 465 -2.86 0.23 -2.14
C ASN A 465 -2.41 -0.56 -3.36
N VAL A 466 -1.46 -1.47 -3.15
CA VAL A 466 -0.74 -2.24 -4.18
C VAL A 466 -1.72 -2.98 -5.11
N ASN A 467 -2.92 -3.28 -4.61
CA ASN A 467 -3.91 -4.09 -5.30
C ASN A 467 -4.94 -3.27 -6.11
N GLY A 468 -4.99 -1.93 -5.96
CA GLY A 468 -6.02 -1.06 -6.57
C GLY A 468 -5.67 -0.50 -7.96
N GLY A 469 -4.45 -0.74 -8.46
CA GLY A 469 -4.10 -0.42 -9.84
C GLY A 469 -4.07 1.07 -10.25
N LYS A 470 -4.37 2.02 -9.36
CA LYS A 470 -4.09 3.43 -9.57
C LYS A 470 -3.39 3.97 -8.32
N PRO A 471 -2.16 4.50 -8.43
CA PRO A 471 -1.56 5.20 -7.30
C PRO A 471 -2.41 6.44 -6.98
N ALA A 472 -2.57 6.74 -5.68
CA ALA A 472 -3.35 7.86 -5.19
C ALA A 472 -2.77 9.24 -5.55
N HIS A 473 -1.54 9.27 -6.08
CA HIS A 473 -0.80 10.48 -6.43
C HIS A 473 -0.60 10.58 -7.95
N PRO A 474 -0.51 11.80 -8.50
CA PRO A 474 -0.19 11.99 -9.91
C PRO A 474 1.24 11.50 -10.17
N TYR A 475 1.34 10.38 -10.89
CA TYR A 475 2.58 9.79 -11.36
C TYR A 475 2.76 10.16 -12.82
N LEU A 476 4.00 10.32 -13.25
CA LEU A 476 4.34 10.45 -14.66
C LEU A 476 4.39 9.05 -15.29
N GLU A 477 5.12 8.15 -14.65
CA GLU A 477 5.27 6.76 -15.08
C GLU A 477 5.35 5.86 -13.84
N SER A 478 4.77 4.66 -13.91
CA SER A 478 4.82 3.68 -12.82
C SER A 478 4.90 2.29 -13.41
N GLY A 479 5.81 1.47 -12.91
CA GLY A 479 6.00 0.08 -13.34
C GLY A 479 6.00 -0.85 -12.13
N ASN A 480 5.27 -1.97 -12.26
CA ASN A 480 5.34 -3.10 -11.33
C ASN A 480 5.99 -4.27 -12.04
N TYR A 481 6.97 -4.89 -11.38
CA TYR A 481 7.83 -5.91 -11.96
C TYR A 481 7.89 -7.14 -11.06
N VAL A 482 7.85 -8.31 -11.70
CA VAL A 482 8.05 -9.61 -11.06
C VAL A 482 9.29 -10.23 -11.69
N LEU A 483 10.26 -10.58 -10.84
CA LEU A 483 11.47 -11.26 -11.27
C LEU A 483 11.18 -12.76 -11.36
N GLN A 484 11.43 -13.33 -12.53
CA GLN A 484 11.41 -14.78 -12.73
C GLN A 484 12.84 -15.29 -12.65
N THR A 485 13.04 -16.32 -11.84
CA THR A 485 14.29 -17.04 -11.76
C THR A 485 14.21 -18.34 -12.57
N ASP A 486 15.35 -18.85 -13.00
CA ASP A 486 15.45 -20.21 -13.53
C ASP A 486 15.44 -21.26 -12.40
N GLU A 487 15.66 -22.52 -12.78
CA GLU A 487 15.74 -23.68 -11.88
C GLU A 487 16.86 -23.58 -10.84
N TYR A 488 17.88 -22.74 -11.11
CA TYR A 488 19.04 -22.52 -10.25
C TYR A 488 18.89 -21.28 -9.36
N GLY A 489 17.75 -20.59 -9.44
CA GLY A 489 17.50 -19.36 -8.69
C GLY A 489 18.17 -18.12 -9.28
N LEU A 490 18.70 -18.19 -10.52
CA LEU A 490 19.30 -17.06 -11.21
C LEU A 490 18.22 -16.26 -11.96
N PRO A 491 18.31 -14.92 -12.02
CA PRO A 491 17.34 -14.09 -12.72
C PRO A 491 17.31 -14.39 -14.23
N SER A 492 16.20 -14.94 -14.71
CA SER A 492 16.04 -15.31 -16.13
C SER A 492 15.30 -14.25 -16.91
N SER A 493 14.20 -13.74 -16.38
CA SER A 493 13.40 -12.71 -17.05
C SER A 493 12.62 -11.85 -16.08
N VAL A 494 12.27 -10.64 -16.52
CA VAL A 494 11.40 -9.74 -15.77
C VAL A 494 10.08 -9.63 -16.51
N VAL A 495 8.98 -9.85 -15.80
CA VAL A 495 7.62 -9.57 -16.28
C VAL A 495 7.17 -8.26 -15.67
N GLY A 496 6.85 -7.28 -16.52
CA GLY A 496 6.50 -5.93 -16.09
C GLY A 496 5.13 -5.49 -16.57
N THR A 497 4.44 -4.71 -15.73
CA THR A 497 3.32 -3.87 -16.16
C THR A 497 3.66 -2.41 -15.96
N GLU A 498 3.82 -1.66 -17.05
CA GLU A 498 4.03 -0.22 -17.01
C GLU A 498 2.73 0.55 -17.22
N ARG A 499 2.63 1.71 -16.57
CA ARG A 499 1.60 2.71 -16.75
C ARG A 499 2.27 4.05 -17.01
N ARG A 500 1.85 4.73 -18.07
CA ARG A 500 2.29 6.11 -18.36
C ARG A 500 1.08 7.02 -18.35
N ALA A 501 1.18 8.12 -17.62
CA ALA A 501 0.24 9.21 -17.70
C ALA A 501 0.61 10.02 -18.94
N LEU A 502 -0.17 9.89 -20.01
CA LEU A 502 0.01 10.76 -21.17
C LEU A 502 -0.48 12.15 -20.77
N ARG A 503 0.43 13.13 -20.78
CA ARG A 503 -0.02 14.52 -20.84
C ARG A 503 -0.74 14.65 -22.17
N SER A 504 -2.04 14.93 -22.12
CA SER A 504 -2.75 15.41 -23.29
C SER A 504 -1.93 16.58 -23.82
N LEU A 505 -1.35 16.44 -25.02
CA LEU A 505 -0.69 17.53 -25.70
C LEU A 505 -1.79 18.54 -25.99
N SER A 506 -2.03 19.46 -25.05
CA SER A 506 -2.70 20.70 -25.38
C SER A 506 -1.80 21.33 -26.44
N LEU A 507 -2.22 21.25 -27.70
CA LEU A 507 -1.59 22.01 -28.75
C LEU A 507 -1.48 23.46 -28.23
N PRO A 508 -0.31 24.10 -28.33
CA PRO A 508 -0.21 25.51 -27.97
C PRO A 508 -1.35 26.23 -28.70
N PRO A 509 -2.10 27.12 -28.02
CA PRO A 509 -3.27 27.74 -28.61
C PRO A 509 -2.83 28.41 -29.93
N ILE A 510 -3.22 27.83 -31.05
CA ILE A 510 -2.95 28.38 -32.37
C ILE A 510 -3.90 29.57 -32.49
N GLY A 511 -3.45 30.76 -32.06
CA GLY A 511 -3.87 32.12 -32.44
C GLY A 511 -5.34 32.51 -32.52
N ILE A 512 -6.30 31.60 -32.34
CA ILE A 512 -7.72 31.83 -32.55
C ILE A 512 -8.30 32.10 -31.17
N THR A 513 -8.46 33.38 -30.88
CA THR A 513 -9.15 33.92 -29.70
C THR A 513 -10.64 33.60 -29.78
N MET A 514 -11.01 32.34 -29.56
CA MET A 514 -12.39 31.95 -29.30
C MET A 514 -12.53 31.66 -27.80
N PRO A 515 -13.55 32.22 -27.12
CA PRO A 515 -13.81 31.94 -25.71
C PRO A 515 -14.42 30.54 -25.59
N LEU A 516 -13.60 29.49 -25.68
CA LEU A 516 -14.06 28.16 -25.32
C LEU A 516 -14.11 28.03 -23.80
N PRO A 517 -15.19 27.47 -23.23
CA PRO A 517 -15.27 27.17 -21.80
C PRO A 517 -14.07 26.31 -21.42
N THR A 518 -13.32 26.75 -20.42
CA THR A 518 -12.17 26.04 -19.84
C THR A 518 -12.67 24.76 -19.17
N LEU A 519 -12.92 23.72 -19.97
CA LEU A 519 -13.20 22.39 -19.45
C LEU A 519 -11.91 21.91 -18.76
N PRO A 520 -11.95 21.52 -17.47
CA PRO A 520 -10.78 21.00 -16.77
C PRO A 520 -10.42 19.62 -17.31
N LEU A 521 -9.77 19.59 -18.48
CA LEU A 521 -9.42 18.38 -19.22
C LEU A 521 -8.05 17.83 -18.78
N ASN A 522 -7.90 17.51 -17.48
CA ASN A 522 -6.83 16.63 -17.02
C ASN A 522 -7.32 15.17 -17.02
N THR A 523 -7.83 14.71 -18.16
CA THR A 523 -8.14 13.29 -18.36
C THR A 523 -6.84 12.54 -18.64
N TYR A 524 -6.18 12.08 -17.59
CA TYR A 524 -5.03 11.20 -17.70
C TYR A 524 -5.47 9.86 -18.29
N THR A 525 -5.19 9.64 -19.58
CA THR A 525 -5.32 8.31 -20.16
C THR A 525 -4.11 7.48 -19.74
N THR A 526 -4.37 6.38 -19.04
CA THR A 526 -3.32 5.46 -18.59
C THR A 526 -3.18 4.33 -19.60
N LYS A 527 -2.11 4.34 -20.40
CA LYS A 527 -1.77 3.17 -21.24
C LYS A 527 -1.07 2.13 -20.39
N LYS A 528 -1.56 0.88 -20.42
CA LYS A 528 -0.97 -0.27 -19.71
C LYS A 528 -0.16 -1.10 -20.71
N TYR A 529 1.13 -1.26 -20.45
CA TYR A 529 2.01 -2.11 -21.26
C TYR A 529 2.39 -3.35 -20.46
N LYS A 530 2.18 -4.54 -21.03
CA LYS A 530 2.69 -5.80 -20.50
C LYS A 530 3.86 -6.24 -21.36
N TYR A 531 4.99 -6.57 -20.74
CA TYR A 531 6.12 -7.10 -21.48
C TYR A 531 6.96 -8.05 -20.62
N ARG A 532 7.71 -8.91 -21.31
CA ARG A 532 8.71 -9.80 -20.74
C ARG A 532 10.04 -9.49 -21.42
N PHE A 533 11.10 -9.32 -20.64
CA PHE A 533 12.45 -9.21 -21.20
C PHE A 533 13.40 -10.16 -20.49
N ASP A 534 14.29 -10.73 -21.28
CA ASP A 534 15.30 -11.69 -20.85
C ASP A 534 16.48 -10.95 -20.24
N LEU A 535 16.93 -11.42 -19.08
CA LEU A 535 18.05 -10.84 -18.35
C LEU A 535 19.39 -11.43 -18.76
N HIS A 536 19.38 -12.62 -19.36
CA HIS A 536 20.60 -13.24 -19.84
C HIS A 536 21.28 -12.27 -20.82
N PRO A 537 22.60 -12.07 -20.69
CA PRO A 537 23.35 -11.47 -21.78
C PRO A 537 23.15 -12.41 -22.96
N LYS A 538 22.21 -12.06 -23.85
CA LYS A 538 21.99 -12.84 -25.04
C LYS A 538 23.33 -12.88 -25.73
N SER A 539 23.97 -14.04 -25.72
CA SER A 539 24.99 -14.40 -26.70
C SER A 539 24.29 -14.28 -28.04
N ARG A 540 24.23 -13.06 -28.60
CA ARG A 540 23.74 -12.81 -29.94
C ARG A 540 24.75 -13.48 -30.86
N LYS A 541 24.55 -14.78 -31.08
CA LYS A 541 25.29 -15.53 -32.08
C LYS A 541 24.86 -14.93 -33.43
N GLY A 542 25.74 -14.15 -34.04
CA GLY A 542 25.54 -13.53 -35.36
C GLY A 542 26.04 -12.08 -35.46
N LEU A 543 26.02 -11.54 -36.68
CA LEU A 543 26.46 -10.19 -37.08
C LEU A 543 25.82 -9.03 -36.29
N GLY A 544 24.86 -9.29 -35.41
CA GLY A 544 24.20 -8.29 -34.57
C GLY A 544 25.13 -7.57 -33.59
N ALA A 545 26.31 -8.10 -33.30
CA ALA A 545 27.34 -7.42 -32.49
C ALA A 545 27.91 -6.17 -33.19
N ILE A 546 27.93 -6.13 -34.53
CA ILE A 546 28.45 -5.00 -35.32
C ILE A 546 27.55 -3.77 -35.14
N PHE A 547 26.24 -3.95 -34.99
CA PHE A 547 25.28 -2.86 -34.84
C PHE A 547 25.06 -2.42 -33.39
N GLU A 548 25.74 -3.04 -32.43
CA GLU A 548 25.57 -2.73 -31.01
C GLU A 548 26.41 -1.52 -30.60
N LYS A 549 25.81 -0.55 -29.89
CA LYS A 549 26.48 0.64 -29.33
C LYS A 549 27.16 0.33 -27.97
N SER A 550 27.86 -0.79 -27.88
CA SER A 550 28.67 -1.16 -26.71
C SER A 550 30.15 -1.09 -27.08
N VAL A 551 31.03 -1.05 -26.07
CA VAL A 551 32.49 -1.03 -26.26
C VAL A 551 32.95 -2.24 -27.10
N ALA A 552 32.41 -3.43 -26.82
CA ALA A 552 32.67 -4.63 -27.62
C ALA A 552 32.14 -4.52 -29.06
N GLY A 553 31.04 -3.81 -29.28
CA GLY A 553 30.51 -3.52 -30.62
C GLY A 553 31.37 -2.52 -31.40
N GLU A 554 32.03 -1.58 -30.72
CA GLU A 554 33.04 -0.70 -31.33
C GLU A 554 34.28 -1.49 -31.74
N GLU A 555 34.80 -2.36 -30.87
CA GLU A 555 35.92 -3.25 -31.19
C GLU A 555 35.61 -4.16 -32.39
N MET A 556 34.41 -4.75 -32.45
CA MET A 556 34.02 -5.56 -33.61
C MET A 556 33.83 -4.74 -34.88
N ARG A 557 33.35 -3.50 -34.79
CA ARG A 557 33.30 -2.61 -35.96
C ARG A 557 34.70 -2.26 -36.47
N VAL A 558 35.66 -2.04 -35.58
CA VAL A 558 37.07 -1.84 -35.93
C VAL A 558 37.65 -3.10 -36.57
N LEU A 559 37.41 -4.29 -36.00
CA LEU A 559 37.85 -5.56 -36.57
C LEU A 559 37.27 -5.81 -37.97
N VAL A 560 35.98 -5.56 -38.17
CA VAL A 560 35.33 -5.70 -39.50
C VAL A 560 35.89 -4.68 -40.49
N LEU A 561 36.13 -3.45 -40.05
CA LEU A 561 36.79 -2.42 -40.87
C LEU A 561 38.20 -2.88 -41.27
N MET A 562 38.99 -3.39 -40.32
CA MET A 562 40.34 -3.90 -40.56
C MET A 562 40.34 -5.10 -41.52
N LEU A 563 39.40 -6.03 -41.37
CA LEU A 563 39.24 -7.15 -42.29
C LEU A 563 38.83 -6.69 -43.69
N SER A 564 37.94 -5.68 -43.81
CA SER A 564 37.56 -5.12 -45.11
C SER A 564 38.73 -4.38 -45.80
N LEU A 565 39.54 -3.64 -45.03
CA LEU A 565 40.72 -2.97 -45.54
C LEU A 565 41.80 -3.98 -45.96
N GLY A 566 42.02 -5.02 -45.16
CA GLY A 566 42.93 -6.12 -45.51
C GLY A 566 42.49 -6.86 -46.77
N GLY A 567 41.19 -7.14 -46.90
CA GLY A 567 40.63 -7.75 -48.11
C GLY A 567 40.78 -6.88 -49.35
N ALA A 568 40.55 -5.57 -49.23
CA ALA A 568 40.74 -4.63 -50.33
C ALA A 568 42.21 -4.51 -50.76
N ALA A 569 43.14 -4.48 -49.81
CA ALA A 569 44.58 -4.46 -50.09
C ALA A 569 45.05 -5.72 -50.82
N LEU A 570 44.58 -6.90 -50.39
CA LEU A 570 44.88 -8.17 -51.08
C LEU A 570 44.28 -8.20 -52.49
N TRP A 571 43.05 -7.71 -52.67
CA TRP A 571 42.43 -7.65 -54.00
C TRP A 571 43.24 -6.80 -54.99
N VAL A 572 43.73 -5.64 -54.54
CA VAL A 572 44.59 -4.76 -55.34
C VAL A 572 45.95 -5.38 -55.62
N PHE A 573 46.48 -6.22 -54.73
CA PHE A 573 47.76 -6.91 -54.96
C PHE A 573 47.65 -8.04 -55.99
N PHE A 574 46.49 -8.69 -56.10
CA PHE A 574 46.26 -9.83 -57.01
C PHE A 574 45.57 -9.46 -58.33
N SER A 575 45.05 -8.23 -58.48
CA SER A 575 44.60 -7.66 -59.76
C SER A 575 45.71 -6.89 -60.42
#